data_AF-A0AAD9VFL7-F1
#
_entry.id   AF-A0AAD9VFL7-F1
#
_cell.length_a   1.000
_cell.length_b   1.000
_cell.length_c   1.000
_cell.angle_alpha   90.00
_cell.angle_beta   90.00
_cell.angle_gamma   90.00
#
_symmetry.space_group_name_H-M   'P 1'
#
loop_
_entity.id
_entity.type
_entity.pdbx_description
1 polymer ?
#
loop_
_entity_poly.entity_id
_entity_poly.type
_entity_poly.pdbx_seq_one_letter_code
_entity_poly.pdbx_strand_id
1 'polypeptide(L)'
;MYWVVYRKRPPSLLVIEITFALLCCIVHDVPNSQEGKRNAGDDKDGNEQHYSSFQVHKNNSPCRYEVLIQLSLSNPTSLSMSLTLYVASGATKDFKGSEKDLKSIETFTRAVVKDGTWIFYKYKDFNDRTDNKENWTKFLTPGEHEVDISQVNGSFYLLPDHAQGIVLFEHFYYGGHRKDFPSGKAEGVSAAIVLGGKFDVFSKPNGGGVSSILTEGRYEVLIQLSLINRTSLSVSLTLFVASGATKDFQGSQTDLKSIATFTRAVVKDGTWIFYKYKDFNDKADNKEKWTKFLTPSEHEVDISQVNGSFYLLPDQTQGIVLFEHFYYGGYRKYYNNDCDNVNADFPSNQVGGVSGAIVLGGKFDVFTKPNGSGVSSILTEGRYPTVTTMNIGNDRLQSIRKLQ
;
A
#
# COMPACT_ATOMS: atom_id res chain seq x y z
N MET A 1 -50.35 4.47 -5.94
CA MET A 1 -49.48 5.51 -5.35
C MET A 1 -49.21 5.10 -3.91
N TYR A 2 -48.08 4.45 -3.65
CA TYR A 2 -47.72 3.95 -2.32
C TYR A 2 -46.48 4.71 -1.84
N TRP A 3 -46.55 5.27 -0.64
CA TRP A 3 -45.42 5.85 0.08
C TRP A 3 -44.83 4.78 1.00
N VAL A 4 -43.52 4.62 0.98
CA VAL A 4 -42.76 3.89 2.01
C VAL A 4 -41.88 4.90 2.73
N VAL A 5 -42.08 5.03 4.04
CA VAL A 5 -41.29 5.89 4.93
C VAL A 5 -40.22 5.04 5.60
N TYR A 6 -38.94 5.39 5.43
CA TYR A 6 -37.85 4.79 6.22
C TYR A 6 -37.51 5.69 7.42
N ARG A 7 -37.65 5.16 8.64
CA ARG A 7 -37.09 5.76 9.86
C ARG A 7 -35.64 5.31 10.02
N LYS A 8 -34.71 6.25 9.93
CA LYS A 8 -33.28 6.08 10.27
C LYS A 8 -33.14 6.13 11.80
N ARG A 9 -32.61 5.07 12.42
CA ARG A 9 -32.11 5.13 13.82
C ARG A 9 -30.64 5.52 13.80
N PRO A 10 -30.13 6.31 14.77
CA PRO A 10 -28.73 6.68 14.83
C PRO A 10 -27.89 5.54 15.44
N PRO A 11 -26.62 5.36 15.04
CA PRO A 11 -25.71 4.51 15.78
C PRO A 11 -25.22 5.25 17.03
N SER A 12 -25.27 4.56 18.16
CA SER A 12 -24.61 4.96 19.40
C SER A 12 -23.10 4.87 19.22
N LEU A 13 -22.43 6.03 19.27
CA LEU A 13 -20.98 6.16 19.33
C LEU A 13 -20.52 5.73 20.74
N LEU A 14 -19.75 4.65 20.83
CA LEU A 14 -18.88 4.37 21.98
C LEU A 14 -17.50 4.93 21.62
N VAL A 15 -17.17 6.11 22.15
CA VAL A 15 -15.82 6.68 22.04
C VAL A 15 -14.98 6.07 23.15
N ILE A 16 -14.02 5.23 22.80
CA ILE A 16 -12.93 4.82 23.72
C ILE A 16 -11.75 5.73 23.38
N GLU A 17 -11.54 6.77 24.20
CA GLU A 17 -10.30 7.55 24.17
C GLU A 17 -9.17 6.70 24.79
N ILE A 18 -8.18 6.32 23.98
CA ILE A 18 -6.91 5.77 24.47
C ILE A 18 -5.88 6.88 24.36
N THR A 19 -5.50 7.45 25.51
CA THR A 19 -4.41 8.43 25.61
C THR A 19 -3.07 7.71 25.58
N PHE A 20 -2.23 8.00 24.59
CA PHE A 20 -0.84 7.53 24.57
C PHE A 20 0.07 8.50 25.34
N ALA A 21 0.72 8.02 26.39
CA ALA A 21 1.84 8.73 27.02
C ALA A 21 3.13 8.42 26.25
N LEU A 22 3.76 9.46 25.67
CA LEU A 22 5.09 9.35 25.07
C LEU A 22 6.13 9.26 26.21
N LEU A 23 6.82 8.12 26.32
CA LEU A 23 8.00 7.99 27.17
C LEU A 23 9.25 8.36 26.34
N CYS A 24 9.74 9.59 26.50
CA CYS A 24 11.02 10.01 25.91
C CYS A 24 12.17 9.47 26.77
N CYS A 25 12.85 8.41 26.31
CA CYS A 25 14.15 8.03 26.85
C CYS A 25 15.26 8.79 26.10
N ILE A 26 15.86 9.79 26.75
CA ILE A 26 17.09 10.43 26.31
C ILE A 26 18.24 9.50 26.73
N VAL A 27 18.93 8.89 25.76
CA VAL A 27 20.17 8.16 26.02
C VAL A 27 21.31 9.17 26.03
N HIS A 28 21.91 9.39 27.20
CA HIS A 28 23.17 10.13 27.31
C HIS A 28 24.34 9.20 26.98
N ASP A 29 25.18 9.61 26.03
CA ASP A 29 26.49 9.01 25.77
C ASP A 29 27.37 9.12 27.01
N VAL A 30 27.84 7.99 27.54
CA VAL A 30 28.87 7.93 28.59
C VAL A 30 30.18 7.49 27.93
N PRO A 31 31.30 8.21 28.13
CA PRO A 31 32.55 7.88 27.47
C PRO A 31 33.25 6.67 28.11
N ASN A 32 33.75 5.80 27.23
CA ASN A 32 34.57 4.64 27.52
C ASN A 32 35.74 4.94 28.48
N SER A 33 35.81 4.21 29.60
CA SER A 33 37.10 3.93 30.23
C SER A 33 37.14 2.57 30.94
N GLN A 34 38.19 1.82 30.57
CA GLN A 34 38.91 0.78 31.30
C GLN A 34 38.22 -0.56 31.65
N GLU A 35 38.70 -1.59 30.93
CA GLU A 35 38.70 -3.00 31.33
C GLU A 35 39.41 -3.20 32.68
N GLY A 36 38.73 -3.87 33.61
CA GLY A 36 39.30 -4.36 34.85
C GLY A 36 38.71 -5.73 35.22
N LYS A 37 39.54 -6.78 35.11
CA LYS A 37 39.28 -8.15 35.60
C LYS A 37 38.91 -8.17 37.08
N ARG A 38 37.96 -9.03 37.49
CA ARG A 38 38.09 -10.01 38.61
C ARG A 38 36.80 -10.83 38.85
N ASN A 39 37.03 -12.15 38.90
CA ASN A 39 36.62 -13.20 39.84
C ASN A 39 35.15 -13.43 40.28
N ALA A 40 34.86 -14.74 40.29
CA ALA A 40 33.66 -15.43 40.76
C ALA A 40 33.39 -15.28 42.26
N GLY A 41 32.09 -15.33 42.59
CA GLY A 41 31.54 -15.58 43.92
C GLY A 41 30.07 -16.01 43.76
N ASP A 42 29.76 -17.20 44.26
CA ASP A 42 28.42 -17.74 44.45
C ASP A 42 27.64 -16.89 45.47
N ASP A 43 26.37 -16.58 45.18
CA ASP A 43 25.35 -16.40 46.21
C ASP A 43 23.95 -16.68 45.63
N LYS A 44 23.19 -17.48 46.40
CA LYS A 44 21.78 -17.80 46.19
C LYS A 44 20.97 -16.86 47.08
N ASP A 45 20.04 -16.10 46.49
CA ASP A 45 18.68 -15.89 47.01
C ASP A 45 17.90 -14.92 46.11
N GLY A 46 16.61 -15.22 45.93
CA GLY A 46 15.78 -14.74 44.83
C GLY A 46 15.23 -13.32 44.93
N ASN A 47 15.00 -12.74 43.74
CA ASN A 47 13.81 -11.98 43.38
C ASN A 47 13.78 -11.87 41.83
N GLU A 48 12.85 -12.55 41.14
CA GLU A 48 12.72 -12.46 39.69
C GLU A 48 12.17 -11.09 39.28
N GLN A 49 13.06 -10.12 39.06
CA GLN A 49 12.76 -8.97 38.24
C GLN A 49 13.07 -9.33 36.78
N HIS A 50 12.04 -9.37 35.94
CA HIS A 50 12.20 -9.57 34.50
C HIS A 50 12.93 -8.36 33.89
N TYR A 51 14.25 -8.50 33.71
CA TYR A 51 15.03 -7.61 32.87
C TYR A 51 14.92 -8.07 31.41
N SER A 52 14.38 -7.20 30.55
CA SER A 52 14.52 -7.34 29.11
C SER A 52 16.00 -7.23 28.73
N SER A 53 16.60 -8.32 28.27
CA SER A 53 17.99 -8.30 27.78
C SER A 53 18.03 -7.78 26.35
N PHE A 54 18.82 -6.73 26.11
CA PHE A 54 19.16 -6.28 24.75
C PHE A 54 20.36 -7.09 24.25
N GLN A 55 20.17 -7.92 23.23
CA GLN A 55 21.30 -8.46 22.45
C GLN A 55 21.59 -7.52 21.28
N VAL A 56 22.72 -6.84 21.34
CA VAL A 56 23.25 -6.05 20.22
C VAL A 56 24.20 -6.94 19.42
N HIS A 57 23.83 -7.30 18.19
CA HIS A 57 24.76 -7.89 17.24
C HIS A 57 25.51 -6.77 16.49
N LYS A 58 26.83 -6.67 16.70
CA LYS A 58 27.71 -5.83 15.90
C LYS A 58 28.02 -6.54 14.58
N ASN A 59 27.40 -6.09 13.48
CA ASN A 59 27.88 -6.38 12.14
C ASN A 59 28.76 -5.21 11.66
N ASN A 60 29.96 -5.50 11.18
CA ASN A 60 30.95 -4.53 10.69
C ASN A 60 30.60 -3.98 9.29
N SER A 61 29.49 -3.27 9.16
CA SER A 61 29.18 -2.43 8.00
C SER A 61 28.48 -1.14 8.46
N PRO A 62 28.76 0.03 7.85
CA PRO A 62 28.32 1.30 8.40
C PRO A 62 26.80 1.50 8.20
N CYS A 63 26.11 1.59 9.34
CA CYS A 63 24.86 2.30 9.58
C CYS A 63 23.58 1.76 8.90
N ARG A 64 23.04 0.65 9.43
CA ARG A 64 21.59 0.50 9.64
C ARG A 64 21.35 -0.19 10.97
N TYR A 65 20.63 0.47 11.88
CA TYR A 65 20.06 -0.14 13.06
C TYR A 65 18.64 -0.59 12.68
N GLU A 66 18.40 -1.89 12.62
CA GLU A 66 17.03 -2.43 12.62
C GLU A 66 16.58 -2.53 14.07
N VAL A 67 15.62 -1.68 14.47
CA VAL A 67 14.92 -1.82 15.74
C VAL A 67 13.75 -2.77 15.51
N LEU A 68 13.92 -4.03 15.89
CA LEU A 68 12.81 -4.99 15.91
C LEU A 68 11.99 -4.73 17.18
N ILE A 69 10.91 -3.97 17.07
CA ILE A 69 9.94 -3.84 18.17
C ILE A 69 9.02 -5.06 18.12
N GLN A 70 9.33 -6.11 18.91
CA GLN A 70 8.32 -7.11 19.27
C GLN A 70 7.39 -6.47 20.30
N LEU A 71 6.27 -5.91 19.84
CA LEU A 71 5.14 -5.60 20.72
C LEU A 71 4.54 -6.94 21.18
N SER A 72 4.90 -7.38 22.37
CA SER A 72 4.13 -8.38 23.12
C SER A 72 2.81 -7.74 23.51
N LEU A 73 1.79 -7.90 22.68
CA LEU A 73 0.42 -7.60 23.06
C LEU A 73 0.01 -8.63 24.10
N SER A 74 -0.29 -8.17 25.32
CA SER A 74 -0.84 -8.99 26.40
C SER A 74 -2.11 -9.71 25.91
N ASN A 75 -2.12 -11.04 26.04
CA ASN A 75 -3.22 -11.93 25.65
C ASN A 75 -4.60 -11.36 26.09
N PRO A 76 -5.47 -10.93 25.16
CA PRO A 76 -6.87 -10.82 25.50
C PRO A 76 -7.37 -12.24 25.82
N THR A 77 -8.19 -12.35 26.86
CA THR A 77 -8.86 -13.59 27.29
C THR A 77 -9.29 -14.42 26.07
N SER A 78 -8.66 -15.57 25.88
CA SER A 78 -8.89 -16.49 24.76
C SER A 78 -10.36 -16.87 24.71
N LEU A 79 -11.13 -16.16 23.89
CA LEU A 79 -12.35 -16.71 23.30
C LEU A 79 -11.90 -17.98 22.57
N SER A 80 -12.34 -19.13 23.07
CA SER A 80 -11.91 -20.40 22.51
C SER A 80 -12.63 -20.58 21.18
N MET A 81 -11.93 -20.26 20.08
CA MET A 81 -12.40 -20.59 18.75
C MET A 81 -12.79 -22.06 18.69
N SER A 82 -14.00 -22.35 18.20
CA SER A 82 -14.50 -23.72 18.19
C SER A 82 -15.39 -24.03 17.00
N LEU A 83 -15.19 -25.24 16.49
CA LEU A 83 -15.86 -25.85 15.35
C LEU A 83 -16.32 -27.24 15.74
N THR A 84 -17.61 -27.54 15.56
CA THR A 84 -18.16 -28.88 15.77
C THR A 84 -18.40 -29.55 14.42
N LEU A 85 -17.81 -30.73 14.19
CA LEU A 85 -18.02 -31.54 13.00
C LEU A 85 -18.90 -32.75 13.31
N TYR A 86 -19.71 -33.16 12.33
CA TYR A 86 -20.65 -34.27 12.44
C TYR A 86 -20.30 -35.35 11.43
N VAL A 87 -20.31 -36.59 11.89
CA VAL A 87 -20.22 -37.77 11.02
C VAL A 87 -21.60 -38.21 10.57
N ALA A 88 -21.65 -39.06 9.54
CA ALA A 88 -22.92 -39.54 8.97
C ALA A 88 -23.81 -40.27 9.99
N SER A 89 -23.23 -40.90 11.02
CA SER A 89 -23.96 -41.56 12.11
C SER A 89 -24.56 -40.59 13.14
N GLY A 90 -24.24 -39.30 13.07
CA GLY A 90 -24.70 -38.27 14.01
C GLY A 90 -23.78 -38.03 15.21
N ALA A 91 -22.69 -38.78 15.37
CA ALA A 91 -21.66 -38.45 16.35
C ALA A 91 -20.95 -37.12 16.00
N THR A 92 -20.39 -36.45 16.99
CA THR A 92 -19.77 -35.13 16.84
C THR A 92 -18.35 -35.09 17.39
N LYS A 93 -17.55 -34.15 16.86
CA LYS A 93 -16.20 -33.87 17.35
C LYS A 93 -15.90 -32.38 17.29
N ASP A 94 -15.34 -31.85 18.36
CA ASP A 94 -14.97 -30.44 18.48
C ASP A 94 -13.50 -30.21 18.13
N PHE A 95 -13.23 -29.10 17.43
CA PHE A 95 -11.92 -28.66 17.00
C PHE A 95 -11.68 -27.21 17.42
N LYS A 96 -10.43 -26.90 17.81
CA LYS A 96 -9.99 -25.55 18.25
C LYS A 96 -8.87 -24.96 17.38
N GLY A 97 -8.44 -25.68 16.35
CA GLY A 97 -7.37 -25.27 15.45
C GLY A 97 -7.47 -26.04 14.14
N SER A 98 -6.62 -25.67 13.18
CA SER A 98 -6.59 -26.23 11.83
C SER A 98 -6.25 -27.73 11.80
N GLU A 99 -6.79 -28.44 10.82
CA GLU A 99 -6.49 -29.86 10.56
C GLU A 99 -6.14 -30.08 9.09
N LYS A 100 -5.03 -30.77 8.83
CA LYS A 100 -4.50 -31.00 7.49
C LYS A 100 -5.03 -32.29 6.86
N ASP A 101 -5.51 -33.26 7.61
CA ASP A 101 -6.02 -34.51 7.04
C ASP A 101 -7.24 -35.03 7.81
N LEU A 102 -8.40 -34.48 7.47
CA LEU A 102 -9.67 -34.86 8.09
C LEU A 102 -9.99 -36.35 7.89
N LYS A 103 -9.66 -36.90 6.72
CA LYS A 103 -9.99 -38.30 6.36
C LYS A 103 -9.19 -39.31 7.16
N SER A 104 -8.03 -38.92 7.68
CA SER A 104 -7.27 -39.74 8.63
C SER A 104 -7.95 -39.87 10.00
N ILE A 105 -8.87 -38.97 10.32
CA ILE A 105 -9.63 -38.95 11.57
C ILE A 105 -10.97 -39.65 11.37
N GLU A 106 -11.82 -39.10 10.49
CA GLU A 106 -13.15 -39.63 10.20
C GLU A 106 -13.76 -39.00 8.94
N THR A 107 -14.91 -39.50 8.48
CA THR A 107 -15.64 -38.88 7.37
C THR A 107 -16.74 -37.98 7.91
N PHE A 108 -16.46 -36.67 7.94
CA PHE A 108 -17.41 -35.65 8.34
C PHE A 108 -18.27 -35.19 7.16
N THR A 109 -19.55 -34.95 7.42
CA THR A 109 -20.53 -34.49 6.42
C THR A 109 -21.08 -33.11 6.72
N ARG A 110 -21.11 -32.68 7.99
CA ARG A 110 -21.65 -31.39 8.40
C ARG A 110 -20.75 -30.69 9.42
N ALA A 111 -20.87 -29.37 9.50
CA ALA A 111 -20.12 -28.51 10.40
C ALA A 111 -21.03 -27.46 11.04
N VAL A 112 -20.77 -27.12 12.30
CA VAL A 112 -21.34 -25.95 13.01
C VAL A 112 -20.17 -25.12 13.54
N VAL A 113 -20.11 -23.86 13.14
CA VAL A 113 -19.09 -22.92 13.61
C VAL A 113 -19.64 -22.14 14.78
N LYS A 114 -19.02 -22.30 15.96
CA LYS A 114 -19.39 -21.53 17.14
C LYS A 114 -18.65 -20.20 17.19
N ASP A 115 -17.39 -20.18 16.75
CA ASP A 115 -16.53 -19.00 16.76
C ASP A 115 -15.40 -19.14 15.70
N GLY A 116 -14.84 -18.01 15.27
CA GLY A 116 -13.79 -17.90 14.26
C GLY A 116 -14.30 -18.02 12.82
N THR A 117 -13.44 -17.67 11.86
CA THR A 117 -13.70 -17.94 10.43
C THR A 117 -12.85 -19.12 9.97
N TRP A 118 -13.48 -20.10 9.32
CA TRP A 118 -12.86 -21.35 8.92
C TRP A 118 -12.91 -21.52 7.41
N ILE A 119 -11.83 -21.99 6.81
CA ILE A 119 -11.73 -22.34 5.39
C ILE A 119 -11.66 -23.86 5.27
N PHE A 120 -12.67 -24.48 4.69
CA PHE A 120 -12.72 -25.90 4.39
C PHE A 120 -12.19 -26.17 2.98
N TYR A 121 -11.52 -27.30 2.83
CA TYR A 121 -10.84 -27.69 1.60
C TYR A 121 -11.25 -29.11 1.18
N LYS A 122 -11.43 -29.31 -0.12
CA LYS A 122 -11.74 -30.61 -0.73
C LYS A 122 -10.67 -31.68 -0.49
N TYR A 123 -9.40 -31.29 -0.51
CA TYR A 123 -8.27 -32.20 -0.34
C TYR A 123 -7.57 -31.93 0.99
N LYS A 124 -6.73 -32.89 1.39
CA LYS A 124 -5.83 -32.75 2.52
C LYS A 124 -4.77 -31.67 2.26
N ASP A 125 -3.97 -31.40 3.30
CA ASP A 125 -2.86 -30.45 3.27
C ASP A 125 -3.31 -29.07 2.77
N PHE A 126 -4.54 -28.69 3.12
CA PHE A 126 -5.16 -27.42 2.83
C PHE A 126 -5.20 -27.04 1.34
N ASN A 127 -5.49 -28.02 0.47
CA ASN A 127 -5.41 -27.88 -0.97
C ASN A 127 -4.05 -27.30 -1.43
N ASP A 128 -2.93 -27.82 -0.92
CA ASP A 128 -1.61 -27.49 -1.44
C ASP A 128 -1.38 -28.08 -2.84
N ARG A 129 -1.96 -27.40 -3.84
CA ARG A 129 -1.98 -27.81 -5.23
C ARG A 129 -2.04 -26.58 -6.13
N THR A 130 -1.33 -26.65 -7.25
CA THR A 130 -1.29 -25.58 -8.27
C THR A 130 -2.54 -25.51 -9.14
N ASP A 131 -3.40 -26.54 -9.13
CA ASP A 131 -4.61 -26.66 -9.95
C ASP A 131 -5.92 -26.35 -9.18
N ASN A 132 -5.82 -25.53 -8.12
CA ASN A 132 -6.95 -25.21 -7.25
C ASN A 132 -8.14 -24.57 -7.98
N LYS A 133 -9.34 -24.89 -7.49
CA LYS A 133 -10.62 -24.41 -8.03
C LYS A 133 -11.48 -23.81 -6.92
N GLU A 134 -12.28 -22.80 -7.28
CA GLU A 134 -13.19 -22.10 -6.36
C GLU A 134 -14.07 -23.08 -5.57
N ASN A 135 -14.72 -24.02 -6.26
CA ASN A 135 -15.62 -25.00 -5.68
C ASN A 135 -14.93 -26.07 -4.81
N TRP A 136 -13.62 -25.99 -4.62
CA TRP A 136 -12.86 -26.85 -3.71
C TRP A 136 -12.62 -26.20 -2.35
N THR A 137 -13.13 -24.99 -2.15
CA THR A 137 -13.04 -24.27 -0.89
C THR A 137 -14.40 -23.82 -0.40
N LYS A 138 -14.57 -23.72 0.92
CA LYS A 138 -15.79 -23.19 1.52
C LYS A 138 -15.45 -22.43 2.79
N PHE A 139 -15.93 -21.19 2.88
CA PHE A 139 -15.78 -20.38 4.08
C PHE A 139 -16.97 -20.59 4.99
N LEU A 140 -16.71 -20.88 6.26
CA LEU A 140 -17.72 -20.92 7.30
C LEU A 140 -17.41 -19.86 8.36
N THR A 141 -18.42 -19.09 8.72
CA THR A 141 -18.41 -18.09 9.80
C THR A 141 -19.35 -18.54 10.92
N PRO A 142 -19.28 -17.95 12.13
CA PRO A 142 -20.13 -18.35 13.24
C PRO A 142 -21.63 -18.33 12.90
N GLY A 143 -22.35 -19.36 13.32
CA GLY A 143 -23.79 -19.49 13.07
C GLY A 143 -24.38 -20.74 13.71
N GLU A 144 -25.69 -20.71 14.01
CA GLU A 144 -26.39 -21.79 14.72
C GLU A 144 -26.77 -22.99 13.83
N HIS A 145 -26.59 -22.87 12.51
CA HIS A 145 -27.04 -23.87 11.55
C HIS A 145 -25.94 -24.84 11.13
N GLU A 146 -26.30 -26.11 11.00
CA GLU A 146 -25.44 -27.12 10.39
C GLU A 146 -25.24 -26.82 8.90
N VAL A 147 -23.99 -26.81 8.46
CA VAL A 147 -23.61 -26.58 7.07
C VAL A 147 -23.03 -27.86 6.48
N ASP A 148 -23.54 -28.29 5.33
CA ASP A 148 -22.98 -29.43 4.58
C ASP A 148 -21.55 -29.13 4.11
N ILE A 149 -20.62 -30.01 4.46
CA ILE A 149 -19.20 -29.97 4.08
C ILE A 149 -18.76 -31.23 3.33
N SER A 150 -19.70 -32.10 2.92
CA SER A 150 -19.42 -33.38 2.26
C SER A 150 -18.51 -33.27 1.02
N GLN A 151 -18.54 -32.12 0.34
CA GLN A 151 -17.71 -31.84 -0.85
C GLN A 151 -16.34 -31.19 -0.54
N VAL A 152 -16.12 -30.76 0.71
CA VAL A 152 -14.95 -29.99 1.18
C VAL A 152 -14.42 -30.50 2.52
N ASN A 153 -14.36 -31.82 2.70
CA ASN A 153 -13.99 -32.48 3.95
C ASN A 153 -12.58 -33.10 3.94
N GLY A 154 -11.65 -32.55 3.16
CA GLY A 154 -10.26 -33.00 3.10
C GLY A 154 -9.39 -32.40 4.22
N SER A 155 -9.53 -31.11 4.47
CA SER A 155 -8.82 -30.37 5.53
C SER A 155 -9.55 -29.06 5.84
N PHE A 156 -9.15 -28.37 6.91
CA PHE A 156 -9.66 -27.03 7.19
C PHE A 156 -8.65 -26.15 7.92
N TYR A 157 -8.73 -24.85 7.66
CA TYR A 157 -7.86 -23.82 8.24
C TYR A 157 -8.66 -22.83 9.06
N LEU A 158 -8.20 -22.57 10.29
CA LEU A 158 -8.69 -21.49 11.13
C LEU A 158 -8.00 -20.18 10.76
N LEU A 159 -8.76 -19.17 10.35
CA LEU A 159 -8.19 -17.84 10.16
C LEU A 159 -7.81 -17.23 11.52
N PRO A 160 -6.67 -16.51 11.61
CA PRO A 160 -6.28 -15.83 12.84
C PRO A 160 -7.33 -14.82 13.33
N ASP A 161 -7.56 -14.73 14.65
CA ASP A 161 -8.36 -13.64 15.26
C ASP A 161 -7.47 -12.41 15.41
N HIS A 162 -7.39 -11.61 14.37
CA HIS A 162 -6.72 -10.34 14.48
C HIS A 162 -7.66 -9.24 14.01
N ALA A 163 -7.86 -8.23 14.86
CA ALA A 163 -8.58 -7.01 14.50
C ALA A 163 -7.91 -6.29 13.31
N GLN A 164 -6.62 -6.55 13.08
CA GLN A 164 -5.87 -6.07 11.92
C GLN A 164 -4.89 -7.14 11.46
N GLY A 165 -4.76 -7.33 10.15
CA GLY A 165 -3.83 -8.31 9.61
C GLY A 165 -4.13 -8.70 8.16
N ILE A 166 -3.16 -9.36 7.55
CA ILE A 166 -3.28 -9.96 6.23
C ILE A 166 -2.72 -11.39 6.25
N VAL A 167 -3.49 -12.31 5.67
CA VAL A 167 -3.08 -13.70 5.44
C VAL A 167 -2.79 -13.86 3.96
N LEU A 168 -1.58 -14.32 3.64
CA LEU A 168 -1.12 -14.52 2.27
C LEU A 168 -1.07 -16.02 1.94
N PHE A 169 -1.55 -16.38 0.75
CA PHE A 169 -1.67 -17.76 0.28
C PHE A 169 -0.84 -17.96 -0.99
N GLU A 170 -0.12 -19.06 -1.05
CA GLU A 170 0.73 -19.43 -2.18
C GLU A 170 -0.09 -19.71 -3.44
N HIS A 171 -1.20 -20.45 -3.32
CA HIS A 171 -2.04 -20.83 -4.47
C HIS A 171 -3.35 -20.04 -4.52
N PHE A 172 -3.95 -20.02 -5.71
CA PHE A 172 -5.30 -19.46 -5.91
C PHE A 172 -6.33 -20.15 -5.00
N TYR A 173 -7.42 -19.45 -4.73
CA TYR A 173 -8.51 -19.92 -3.87
C TYR A 173 -8.01 -20.37 -2.48
N TYR A 174 -7.06 -19.61 -1.90
CA TYR A 174 -6.62 -19.75 -0.51
C TYR A 174 -5.98 -21.10 -0.16
N GLY A 175 -5.35 -21.78 -1.13
CA GLY A 175 -4.62 -23.03 -0.90
C GLY A 175 -3.11 -22.83 -0.73
N GLY A 176 -2.39 -23.94 -0.49
CA GLY A 176 -0.92 -23.93 -0.41
C GLY A 176 -0.37 -23.55 0.94
N HIS A 177 0.92 -23.21 1.02
CA HIS A 177 1.47 -22.67 2.25
C HIS A 177 0.89 -21.29 2.56
N ARG A 178 0.69 -21.01 3.86
CA ARG A 178 0.27 -19.69 4.34
C ARG A 178 1.39 -19.05 5.12
N LYS A 179 1.42 -17.73 5.06
CA LYS A 179 2.23 -16.93 5.98
C LYS A 179 1.34 -15.83 6.54
N ASP A 180 1.25 -15.80 7.87
CA ASP A 180 0.59 -14.72 8.60
C ASP A 180 1.62 -13.61 8.79
N PHE A 181 1.35 -12.43 8.22
CA PHE A 181 2.27 -11.30 8.30
C PHE A 181 1.66 -10.15 9.08
N PRO A 182 2.26 -9.74 10.21
CA PRO A 182 2.09 -8.38 10.71
C PRO A 182 2.89 -7.37 9.86
N SER A 183 4.03 -7.79 9.26
CA SER A 183 4.78 -7.09 8.20
C SER A 183 5.89 -8.01 7.65
N GLY A 184 6.23 -7.96 6.35
CA GLY A 184 7.33 -8.76 5.79
C GLY A 184 7.29 -9.03 4.28
N LYS A 185 8.33 -9.70 3.76
CA LYS A 185 8.46 -10.10 2.34
C LYS A 185 7.78 -11.47 2.11
N ALA A 186 6.97 -11.57 1.06
CA ALA A 186 6.37 -12.82 0.62
C ALA A 186 6.64 -13.02 -0.88
N GLU A 187 7.12 -14.21 -1.25
CA GLU A 187 7.32 -14.63 -2.64
C GLU A 187 6.25 -15.67 -2.99
N GLY A 188 5.80 -15.68 -4.26
CA GLY A 188 4.87 -16.70 -4.75
C GLY A 188 3.43 -16.57 -4.25
N VAL A 189 2.95 -15.36 -3.92
CA VAL A 189 1.60 -15.18 -3.38
C VAL A 189 0.57 -15.05 -4.50
N SER A 190 -0.47 -15.89 -4.46
CA SER A 190 -1.55 -15.90 -5.45
C SER A 190 -2.88 -15.38 -4.90
N ALA A 191 -3.13 -15.48 -3.59
CA ALA A 191 -4.34 -14.97 -2.94
C ALA A 191 -4.04 -14.31 -1.58
N ALA A 192 -4.95 -13.45 -1.12
CA ALA A 192 -4.85 -12.78 0.18
C ALA A 192 -6.22 -12.63 0.87
N ILE A 193 -6.22 -12.60 2.20
CA ILE A 193 -7.36 -12.21 3.02
C ILE A 193 -6.89 -11.10 3.96
N VAL A 194 -7.52 -9.93 3.89
CA VAL A 194 -7.28 -8.83 4.83
C VAL A 194 -8.34 -8.91 5.92
N LEU A 195 -7.90 -9.18 7.14
CA LEU A 195 -8.75 -9.34 8.33
C LEU A 195 -9.16 -7.99 8.93
N GLY A 196 -8.37 -6.95 8.67
CA GLY A 196 -8.63 -5.57 9.08
C GLY A 196 -7.43 -4.67 8.83
N GLY A 197 -7.67 -3.36 8.67
CA GLY A 197 -6.63 -2.38 8.35
C GLY A 197 -6.49 -2.10 6.85
N LYS A 198 -5.39 -1.41 6.49
CA LYS A 198 -5.08 -0.99 5.12
C LYS A 198 -3.62 -1.33 4.82
N PHE A 199 -3.39 -2.14 3.79
CA PHE A 199 -2.07 -2.65 3.45
C PHE A 199 -1.66 -2.17 2.06
N ASP A 200 -0.45 -1.62 1.95
CA ASP A 200 0.16 -1.32 0.65
C ASP A 200 1.00 -2.52 0.19
N VAL A 201 0.59 -3.15 -0.91
CA VAL A 201 1.18 -4.39 -1.41
C VAL A 201 1.88 -4.11 -2.73
N PHE A 202 3.17 -4.48 -2.79
CA PHE A 202 4.03 -4.20 -3.92
C PHE A 202 4.37 -5.48 -4.69
N SER A 203 4.34 -5.42 -6.03
CA SER A 203 4.68 -6.57 -6.88
C SER A 203 6.18 -6.88 -6.94
N LYS A 204 7.05 -6.02 -6.39
CA LYS A 204 8.48 -6.29 -6.22
C LYS A 204 8.94 -5.97 -4.79
N PRO A 205 10.04 -6.59 -4.34
CA PRO A 205 10.65 -6.26 -3.05
C PRO A 205 11.01 -4.78 -2.92
N ASN A 206 11.09 -4.29 -1.67
CA ASN A 206 11.55 -2.94 -1.31
C ASN A 206 10.69 -1.80 -1.91
N GLY A 207 9.38 -2.00 -2.05
CA GLY A 207 8.46 -0.97 -2.54
C GLY A 207 8.52 -0.73 -4.05
N GLY A 208 9.18 -1.60 -4.82
CA GLY A 208 9.22 -1.50 -6.27
C GLY A 208 8.01 -2.17 -6.95
N GLY A 209 7.79 -1.85 -8.23
CA GLY A 209 6.75 -2.48 -9.03
C GLY A 209 5.39 -1.78 -8.95
N VAL A 210 4.33 -2.53 -9.22
CA VAL A 210 2.94 -2.06 -9.09
C VAL A 210 2.56 -2.14 -7.62
N SER A 211 2.03 -1.05 -7.08
CA SER A 211 1.44 -1.03 -5.74
C SER A 211 -0.08 -1.16 -5.83
N SER A 212 -0.64 -1.88 -4.86
CA SER A 212 -2.08 -2.00 -4.66
C SER A 212 -2.38 -1.85 -3.18
N ILE A 213 -3.34 -0.98 -2.88
CA ILE A 213 -3.89 -0.84 -1.54
C ILE A 213 -4.96 -1.92 -1.33
N LEU A 214 -4.76 -2.78 -0.34
CA LEU A 214 -5.76 -3.73 0.11
C LEU A 214 -6.43 -3.22 1.39
N THR A 215 -7.74 -3.38 1.45
CA THR A 215 -8.57 -3.13 2.63
C THR A 215 -9.19 -4.45 3.08
N GLU A 216 -9.92 -4.46 4.18
CA GLU A 216 -10.64 -5.65 4.66
C GLU A 216 -11.43 -6.33 3.54
N GLY A 217 -11.21 -7.63 3.37
CA GLY A 217 -11.77 -8.36 2.24
C GLY A 217 -10.98 -9.59 1.81
N ARG A 218 -11.51 -10.23 0.77
CA ARG A 218 -11.05 -11.50 0.20
C ARG A 218 -10.55 -11.26 -1.22
N TYR A 219 -9.32 -11.68 -1.52
CA TYR A 219 -8.63 -11.40 -2.78
C TYR A 219 -8.11 -12.70 -3.41
N GLU A 220 -8.81 -13.21 -4.41
CA GLU A 220 -8.59 -14.56 -4.95
C GLU A 220 -7.47 -14.65 -5.99
N VAL A 221 -7.09 -13.53 -6.60
CA VAL A 221 -6.06 -13.46 -7.64
C VAL A 221 -5.26 -12.16 -7.46
N LEU A 222 -4.05 -12.25 -6.89
CA LEU A 222 -3.13 -11.12 -6.79
C LEU A 222 -2.62 -10.63 -8.16
N ILE A 223 -2.62 -11.47 -9.19
CA ILE A 223 -2.36 -11.04 -10.58
C ILE A 223 -3.50 -10.13 -11.07
N GLN A 224 -4.75 -10.38 -10.66
CA GLN A 224 -5.84 -9.45 -10.92
C GLN A 224 -5.83 -8.24 -9.98
N LEU A 225 -5.01 -8.14 -8.94
CA LEU A 225 -4.89 -6.89 -8.18
C LEU A 225 -4.21 -5.76 -8.96
N SER A 226 -3.52 -6.08 -10.06
CA SER A 226 -3.12 -5.10 -11.08
C SER A 226 -4.29 -4.62 -11.97
N LEU A 227 -5.40 -5.36 -11.98
CA LEU A 227 -6.58 -5.17 -12.85
C LEU A 227 -7.86 -4.76 -12.08
N ILE A 228 -8.06 -5.19 -10.83
CA ILE A 228 -9.24 -4.96 -9.97
C ILE A 228 -9.17 -3.58 -9.30
N ASN A 229 -7.98 -3.02 -9.08
CA ASN A 229 -7.83 -1.59 -8.77
C ASN A 229 -8.24 -0.67 -9.93
N ARG A 230 -8.75 -1.20 -11.05
CA ARG A 230 -9.37 -0.39 -12.12
C ARG A 230 -10.89 -0.36 -12.10
N THR A 231 -11.58 -1.10 -11.22
CA THR A 231 -13.06 -1.18 -11.26
C THR A 231 -13.80 -0.57 -10.05
N SER A 232 -13.10 0.08 -9.13
CA SER A 232 -13.75 0.87 -8.06
C SER A 232 -13.03 2.19 -7.88
N LEU A 233 -13.58 3.25 -8.49
CA LEU A 233 -13.04 4.60 -8.71
C LEU A 233 -11.93 4.64 -9.76
N SER A 234 -12.33 4.56 -11.03
CA SER A 234 -11.45 4.87 -12.14
C SER A 234 -10.96 6.31 -12.01
N VAL A 235 -9.65 6.50 -11.83
CA VAL A 235 -8.98 7.75 -12.22
C VAL A 235 -9.41 8.04 -13.64
N SER A 236 -10.32 9.00 -13.83
CA SER A 236 -10.98 9.17 -15.11
C SER A 236 -11.17 10.63 -15.46
N LEU A 237 -10.67 10.93 -16.65
CA LEU A 237 -10.83 12.18 -17.33
C LEU A 237 -11.77 11.94 -18.51
N THR A 238 -12.91 12.63 -18.53
CA THR A 238 -13.83 12.62 -19.67
C THR A 238 -13.55 13.84 -20.53
N LEU A 239 -13.18 13.63 -21.79
CA LEU A 239 -13.00 14.70 -22.77
C LEU A 239 -14.15 14.76 -23.77
N PHE A 240 -14.56 15.96 -24.14
CA PHE A 240 -15.63 16.23 -25.08
C PHE A 240 -15.04 16.63 -26.42
N VAL A 241 -15.33 15.83 -27.44
CA VAL A 241 -15.01 16.11 -28.83
C VAL A 241 -15.86 17.28 -29.32
N ALA A 242 -15.33 18.11 -30.22
CA ALA A 242 -16.06 19.23 -30.80
C ALA A 242 -17.39 18.83 -31.47
N SER A 243 -17.53 17.58 -31.90
CA SER A 243 -18.77 17.01 -32.46
C SER A 243 -19.84 16.64 -31.43
N GLY A 244 -19.53 16.75 -30.13
CA GLY A 244 -20.42 16.39 -29.02
C GLY A 244 -20.23 14.99 -28.45
N ALA A 245 -19.42 14.13 -29.08
CA ALA A 245 -19.04 12.83 -28.52
C ALA A 245 -18.10 12.98 -27.31
N THR A 246 -18.04 11.97 -26.44
CA THR A 246 -17.10 11.93 -25.31
C THR A 246 -16.12 10.77 -25.42
N LYS A 247 -14.96 10.91 -24.76
CA LYS A 247 -13.97 9.85 -24.57
C LYS A 247 -13.41 9.90 -23.16
N ASP A 248 -13.28 8.73 -22.54
CA ASP A 248 -12.70 8.59 -21.21
C ASP A 248 -11.24 8.17 -21.28
N PHE A 249 -10.43 8.72 -20.38
CA PHE A 249 -9.00 8.46 -20.28
C PHE A 249 -8.62 8.14 -18.84
N GLN A 250 -7.74 7.14 -18.67
CA GLN A 250 -7.22 6.70 -17.37
C GLN A 250 -5.72 7.01 -17.19
N GLY A 251 -5.09 7.63 -18.17
CA GLY A 251 -3.67 7.93 -18.14
C GLY A 251 -3.29 8.93 -19.23
N SER A 252 -2.08 9.44 -19.09
CA SER A 252 -1.49 10.50 -19.92
C SER A 252 -1.54 10.22 -21.42
N GLN A 253 -1.65 11.27 -22.23
CA GLN A 253 -1.63 11.19 -23.69
C GLN A 253 -0.65 12.22 -24.25
N THR A 254 0.24 11.78 -25.14
CA THR A 254 1.25 12.63 -25.78
C THR A 254 0.73 13.40 -26.99
N ASP A 255 -0.29 12.90 -27.70
CA ASP A 255 -0.82 13.58 -28.89
C ASP A 255 -2.34 13.45 -28.96
N LEU A 256 -3.03 14.43 -28.39
CA LEU A 256 -4.50 14.49 -28.45
C LEU A 256 -5.03 14.70 -29.86
N LYS A 257 -4.32 15.46 -30.70
CA LYS A 257 -4.79 15.82 -32.05
C LYS A 257 -4.79 14.63 -32.99
N SER A 258 -3.95 13.63 -32.74
CA SER A 258 -4.00 12.34 -33.42
C SER A 258 -5.28 11.54 -33.12
N ILE A 259 -5.98 11.85 -32.02
CA ILE A 259 -7.17 11.13 -31.56
C ILE A 259 -8.46 11.84 -31.97
N ALA A 260 -8.58 13.13 -31.64
CA ALA A 260 -9.71 13.99 -31.99
C ALA A 260 -9.44 15.46 -31.59
N THR A 261 -10.32 16.38 -32.01
CA THR A 261 -10.33 17.75 -31.48
C THR A 261 -11.22 17.83 -30.25
N PHE A 262 -10.60 17.95 -29.08
CA PHE A 262 -11.30 18.12 -27.81
C PHE A 262 -11.42 19.60 -27.42
N THR A 263 -12.58 19.97 -26.86
CA THR A 263 -12.88 21.36 -26.47
C THR A 263 -13.16 21.48 -24.97
N ARG A 264 -13.67 20.45 -24.31
CA ARG A 264 -13.98 20.47 -22.88
C ARG A 264 -13.48 19.22 -22.17
N ALA A 265 -13.32 19.32 -20.86
CA ALA A 265 -12.89 18.25 -19.98
C ALA A 265 -13.72 18.24 -18.68
N VAL A 266 -13.99 17.05 -18.16
CA VAL A 266 -14.48 16.82 -16.79
C VAL A 266 -13.52 15.84 -16.13
N VAL A 267 -13.00 16.22 -14.96
CA VAL A 267 -12.10 15.39 -14.18
C VAL A 267 -12.91 14.75 -13.07
N LYS A 268 -13.05 13.43 -13.09
CA LYS A 268 -13.70 12.70 -12.00
C LYS A 268 -12.73 12.43 -10.85
N ASP A 269 -11.46 12.20 -11.17
CA ASP A 269 -10.43 11.87 -10.19
C ASP A 269 -9.01 12.18 -10.74
N GLY A 270 -8.05 12.35 -9.82
CA GLY A 270 -6.66 12.71 -10.10
C GLY A 270 -6.42 14.19 -10.44
N THR A 271 -5.15 14.60 -10.43
CA THR A 271 -4.75 15.93 -10.92
C THR A 271 -4.11 15.81 -12.31
N TRP A 272 -4.60 16.61 -13.25
CA TRP A 272 -4.20 16.55 -14.65
C TRP A 272 -3.57 17.87 -15.09
N ILE A 273 -2.47 17.79 -15.84
CA ILE A 273 -1.84 18.93 -16.50
C ILE A 273 -2.12 18.83 -17.99
N PHE A 274 -2.85 19.79 -18.54
CA PHE A 274 -3.09 19.94 -19.97
C PHE A 274 -2.07 20.86 -20.60
N TYR A 275 -1.70 20.55 -21.83
CA TYR A 275 -0.65 21.25 -22.58
C TYR A 275 -1.18 21.70 -23.94
N LYS A 276 -0.75 22.89 -24.37
CA LYS A 276 -1.07 23.45 -25.69
C LYS A 276 -0.54 22.61 -26.86
N TYR A 277 0.65 22.05 -26.72
CA TYR A 277 1.32 21.27 -27.74
C TYR A 277 1.34 19.79 -27.35
N LYS A 278 1.61 18.95 -28.36
CA LYS A 278 1.88 17.52 -28.16
C LYS A 278 3.15 17.33 -27.31
N ASP A 279 3.40 16.09 -26.91
CA ASP A 279 4.59 15.66 -26.17
C ASP A 279 4.82 16.48 -24.90
N PHE A 280 3.74 16.86 -24.22
CA PHE A 280 3.76 17.56 -22.93
C PHE A 280 4.48 18.92 -22.99
N ASN A 281 4.29 19.69 -24.07
CA ASN A 281 5.04 20.92 -24.32
C ASN A 281 6.57 20.70 -24.20
N ASP A 282 7.12 19.65 -24.79
CA ASP A 282 8.57 19.43 -24.87
C ASP A 282 9.25 20.51 -25.73
N LYS A 283 9.47 21.68 -25.11
CA LYS A 283 10.00 22.91 -25.69
C LYS A 283 10.68 23.74 -24.60
N ALA A 284 11.90 24.20 -24.89
CA ALA A 284 12.66 25.04 -23.98
C ALA A 284 12.01 26.42 -23.69
N ASP A 285 11.16 26.94 -24.57
CA ASP A 285 10.48 28.24 -24.42
C ASP A 285 9.06 28.13 -23.83
N ASN A 286 8.79 27.07 -23.06
CA ASN A 286 7.46 26.81 -22.50
C ASN A 286 6.91 28.01 -21.69
N LYS A 287 5.59 28.20 -21.70
CA LYS A 287 4.93 29.38 -21.13
C LYS A 287 3.79 28.95 -20.22
N GLU A 288 3.54 29.73 -19.17
CA GLU A 288 2.46 29.48 -18.21
C GLU A 288 1.10 29.26 -18.91
N LYS A 289 0.74 30.18 -19.81
CA LYS A 289 -0.50 30.14 -20.60
C LYS A 289 -0.64 28.94 -21.54
N TRP A 290 0.40 28.12 -21.70
CA TRP A 290 0.36 26.89 -22.48
C TRP A 290 0.07 25.66 -21.64
N THR A 291 -0.16 25.85 -20.34
CA THR A 291 -0.53 24.79 -19.41
C THR A 291 -1.81 25.10 -18.66
N LYS A 292 -2.55 24.06 -18.26
CA LYS A 292 -3.74 24.21 -17.42
C LYS A 292 -3.85 23.01 -16.49
N PHE A 293 -4.02 23.28 -15.20
CA PHE A 293 -4.25 22.24 -14.20
C PHE A 293 -5.75 22.02 -14.04
N LEU A 294 -6.17 20.77 -14.12
CA LEU A 294 -7.52 20.35 -13.75
C LEU A 294 -7.44 19.39 -12.57
N THR A 295 -8.35 19.57 -11.62
CA THR A 295 -8.54 18.73 -10.42
C THR A 295 -9.99 18.23 -10.43
N PRO A 296 -10.34 17.23 -9.61
CA PRO A 296 -11.69 16.66 -9.61
C PRO A 296 -12.77 17.72 -9.46
N SER A 297 -13.73 17.70 -10.36
CA SER A 297 -14.83 18.66 -10.44
C SER A 297 -15.97 18.11 -11.28
N GLU A 298 -17.21 18.38 -10.87
CA GLU A 298 -18.41 18.01 -11.64
C GLU A 298 -18.63 18.92 -12.86
N HIS A 299 -17.91 20.04 -12.94
CA HIS A 299 -18.09 21.03 -13.99
C HIS A 299 -17.21 20.77 -15.21
N GLU A 300 -17.79 20.98 -16.40
CA GLU A 300 -17.03 21.01 -17.64
C GLU A 300 -16.11 22.23 -17.69
N VAL A 301 -14.86 22.01 -18.05
CA VAL A 301 -13.85 23.05 -18.20
C VAL A 301 -13.40 23.16 -19.66
N ASP A 302 -13.39 24.37 -20.21
CA ASP A 302 -12.83 24.61 -21.55
C ASP A 302 -11.33 24.32 -21.59
N ILE A 303 -10.92 23.47 -22.52
CA ILE A 303 -9.53 23.10 -22.80
C ILE A 303 -9.12 23.42 -24.24
N SER A 304 -9.93 24.17 -24.99
CA SER A 304 -9.69 24.48 -26.41
C SER A 304 -8.32 25.09 -26.70
N GLN A 305 -7.73 25.81 -25.73
CA GLN A 305 -6.41 26.42 -25.84
C GLN A 305 -5.23 25.52 -25.40
N VAL A 306 -5.52 24.37 -24.79
CA VAL A 306 -4.56 23.44 -24.15
C VAL A 306 -4.87 21.98 -24.50
N ASN A 307 -5.21 21.70 -25.76
CA ASN A 307 -5.63 20.38 -26.23
C ASN A 307 -4.57 19.64 -27.07
N GLY A 308 -3.29 19.88 -26.80
CA GLY A 308 -2.18 19.20 -27.48
C GLY A 308 -1.81 17.86 -26.84
N SER A 309 -1.73 17.83 -25.52
CA SER A 309 -1.43 16.63 -24.72
C SER A 309 -1.89 16.83 -23.27
N PHE A 310 -1.87 15.77 -22.46
CA PHE A 310 -2.08 15.90 -21.02
C PHE A 310 -1.33 14.85 -20.21
N TYR A 311 -0.96 15.22 -18.99
CA TYR A 311 -0.28 14.38 -18.03
C TYR A 311 -1.14 14.16 -16.79
N LEU A 312 -1.30 12.90 -16.39
CA LEU A 312 -1.82 12.53 -15.07
C LEU A 312 -0.68 12.60 -14.06
N LEU A 313 -0.77 13.50 -13.08
CA LEU A 313 0.19 13.51 -11.97
C LEU A 313 0.09 12.20 -11.17
N PRO A 314 1.21 11.73 -10.59
CA PRO A 314 1.17 10.57 -9.71
C PRO A 314 0.17 10.80 -8.57
N ASP A 315 -0.72 9.85 -8.35
CA ASP A 315 -1.66 9.86 -7.23
C ASP A 315 -0.93 9.37 -5.97
N GLN A 316 -0.21 10.29 -5.33
CA GLN A 316 0.64 10.03 -4.17
C GLN A 316 0.44 11.17 -3.15
N THR A 317 0.35 10.82 -1.87
CA THR A 317 0.19 11.79 -0.78
C THR A 317 1.51 12.48 -0.39
N GLN A 318 2.63 12.00 -0.93
CA GLN A 318 3.96 12.56 -0.71
C GLN A 318 4.80 12.43 -1.97
N GLY A 319 5.88 13.20 -2.06
CA GLY A 319 6.86 13.12 -3.13
C GLY A 319 7.00 14.41 -3.92
N ILE A 320 7.97 14.40 -4.83
CA ILE A 320 8.29 15.51 -5.72
C ILE A 320 8.38 14.99 -7.16
N VAL A 321 7.74 15.69 -8.08
CA VAL A 321 7.88 15.48 -9.53
C VAL A 321 8.76 16.59 -10.08
N LEU A 322 9.89 16.22 -10.68
CA LEU A 322 10.76 17.16 -11.39
C LEU A 322 10.41 17.17 -12.87
N PHE A 323 10.57 18.33 -13.50
CA PHE A 323 10.29 18.58 -14.91
C PHE A 323 11.49 19.22 -15.60
N GLU A 324 11.72 18.80 -16.84
CA GLU A 324 12.79 19.27 -17.70
C GLU A 324 12.62 20.75 -18.07
N HIS A 325 11.41 21.14 -18.49
CA HIS A 325 11.14 22.52 -18.92
C HIS A 325 10.31 23.29 -17.89
N PHE A 326 10.41 24.62 -17.95
CA PHE A 326 9.52 25.52 -17.21
C PHE A 326 8.06 25.17 -17.43
N TYR A 327 7.20 25.54 -16.47
CA TYR A 327 5.76 25.28 -16.51
C TYR A 327 5.45 23.82 -16.81
N TYR A 328 6.20 22.91 -16.18
CA TYR A 328 5.93 21.47 -16.13
C TYR A 328 6.01 20.75 -17.50
N GLY A 329 6.82 21.27 -18.43
CA GLY A 329 6.96 20.70 -19.77
C GLY A 329 8.02 19.60 -19.86
N GLY A 330 7.96 18.80 -20.92
CA GLY A 330 9.01 17.86 -21.31
C GLY A 330 9.10 16.59 -20.46
N TYR A 331 10.31 16.05 -20.36
CA TYR A 331 10.59 14.88 -19.52
C TYR A 331 10.34 15.19 -18.04
N ARG A 332 9.95 14.16 -17.29
CA ARG A 332 9.60 14.28 -15.87
C ARG A 332 9.84 12.99 -15.11
N LYS A 333 10.13 13.12 -13.83
CA LYS A 333 10.34 11.97 -12.94
C LYS A 333 9.90 12.27 -11.52
N TYR A 334 9.29 11.26 -10.91
CA TYR A 334 8.83 11.28 -9.52
C TYR A 334 9.89 10.71 -8.58
N TYR A 335 10.05 11.35 -7.42
CA TYR A 335 10.91 10.94 -6.33
C TYR A 335 10.14 11.02 -5.00
N ASN A 336 10.32 10.03 -4.13
CA ASN A 336 9.74 10.02 -2.78
C ASN A 336 10.75 9.68 -1.68
N ASN A 337 12.03 9.61 -2.04
CA ASN A 337 13.14 9.30 -1.17
C ASN A 337 14.32 10.20 -1.56
N ASP A 338 15.37 10.15 -0.75
CA ASP A 338 16.65 10.73 -1.08
C ASP A 338 17.14 10.23 -2.45
N CYS A 339 17.73 11.15 -3.22
CA CYS A 339 18.40 10.84 -4.47
C CYS A 339 19.74 11.53 -4.50
N ASP A 340 20.82 10.75 -4.39
CA ASP A 340 22.20 11.25 -4.36
C ASP A 340 22.62 11.91 -5.66
N ASN A 341 22.04 11.51 -6.79
CA ASN A 341 22.38 12.05 -8.09
C ASN A 341 21.21 11.89 -9.08
N VAL A 342 20.55 12.99 -9.42
CA VAL A 342 19.46 12.99 -10.42
C VAL A 342 19.99 13.12 -11.86
N ASN A 343 21.30 13.28 -12.08
CA ASN A 343 21.86 13.55 -13.41
C ASN A 343 21.65 12.42 -14.42
N ALA A 344 21.38 11.20 -13.95
CA ALA A 344 21.01 10.09 -14.83
C ALA A 344 19.68 10.34 -15.54
N ASP A 345 18.81 11.15 -14.93
CA ASP A 345 17.48 11.50 -15.43
C ASP A 345 17.43 12.93 -15.98
N PHE A 346 18.18 13.86 -15.37
CA PHE A 346 18.22 15.28 -15.73
C PHE A 346 19.66 15.80 -15.77
N PRO A 347 20.34 15.82 -16.94
CA PRO A 347 21.74 16.22 -17.02
C PRO A 347 21.95 17.68 -16.59
N SER A 348 22.69 17.89 -15.50
CA SER A 348 22.91 19.24 -14.97
C SER A 348 23.84 20.11 -15.85
N ASN A 349 23.54 21.41 -15.89
CA ASN A 349 24.20 22.45 -16.69
C ASN A 349 24.19 22.14 -18.20
N GLN A 350 23.21 21.36 -18.64
CA GLN A 350 22.96 21.01 -20.03
C GLN A 350 21.48 21.17 -20.32
N VAL A 351 21.15 21.28 -21.62
CA VAL A 351 19.77 21.13 -22.07
C VAL A 351 19.26 19.77 -21.58
N GLY A 352 18.11 19.75 -20.93
CA GLY A 352 17.56 18.54 -20.30
C GLY A 352 17.62 18.53 -18.76
N GLY A 353 18.23 19.55 -18.14
CA GLY A 353 18.25 19.69 -16.69
C GLY A 353 16.88 20.02 -16.08
N VAL A 354 16.81 20.11 -14.76
CA VAL A 354 15.54 20.44 -14.07
C VAL A 354 15.25 21.93 -14.16
N SER A 355 14.05 22.26 -14.63
CA SER A 355 13.56 23.65 -14.72
C SER A 355 12.26 23.91 -13.95
N GLY A 356 11.55 22.87 -13.52
CA GLY A 356 10.34 23.01 -12.71
C GLY A 356 10.10 21.82 -11.78
N ALA A 357 9.24 22.00 -10.78
CA ALA A 357 8.89 20.96 -9.84
C ALA A 357 7.45 21.08 -9.33
N ILE A 358 6.88 19.95 -8.89
CA ILE A 358 5.65 19.90 -8.10
C ILE A 358 5.93 19.02 -6.89
N VAL A 359 5.75 19.55 -5.68
CA VAL A 359 5.79 18.75 -4.46
C VAL A 359 4.35 18.36 -4.12
N LEU A 360 4.05 17.07 -4.22
CA LEU A 360 2.74 16.49 -3.96
C LEU A 360 2.43 16.40 -2.45
N GLY A 361 3.48 16.33 -1.63
CA GLY A 361 3.38 16.35 -0.18
C GLY A 361 4.75 16.04 0.46
N GLY A 362 4.92 16.46 1.71
CA GLY A 362 6.19 16.41 2.43
C GLY A 362 7.09 17.62 2.18
N LYS A 363 8.37 17.48 2.52
CA LYS A 363 9.36 18.55 2.45
C LYS A 363 10.66 18.01 1.87
N PHE A 364 11.24 18.71 0.91
CA PHE A 364 12.43 18.27 0.18
C PHE A 364 13.48 19.36 0.16
N ASP A 365 14.70 19.04 0.56
CA ASP A 365 15.86 19.90 0.31
C ASP A 365 16.50 19.47 -1.01
N VAL A 366 16.59 20.40 -1.96
CA VAL A 366 17.13 20.16 -3.30
C VAL A 366 18.46 20.87 -3.45
N PHE A 367 19.42 20.25 -4.14
CA PHE A 367 20.82 20.67 -4.10
C PHE A 367 21.43 20.82 -5.49
N THR A 368 22.33 21.79 -5.64
CA THR A 368 23.03 22.09 -6.90
C THR A 368 24.20 21.16 -7.22
N LYS A 369 24.59 20.29 -6.28
CA LYS A 369 25.61 19.26 -6.47
C LYS A 369 25.10 17.89 -5.99
N PRO A 370 25.75 16.79 -6.38
CA PRO A 370 25.40 15.46 -5.89
C PRO A 370 25.56 15.33 -4.36
N ASN A 371 24.98 14.26 -3.81
CA ASN A 371 25.11 13.83 -2.41
C ASN A 371 24.66 14.86 -1.36
N GLY A 372 23.70 15.74 -1.68
CA GLY A 372 23.20 16.73 -0.75
C GLY A 372 24.18 17.88 -0.49
N SER A 373 24.92 18.32 -1.52
CA SER A 373 25.95 19.36 -1.39
C SER A 373 25.71 20.57 -2.30
N GLY A 374 26.42 21.67 -2.05
CA GLY A 374 26.28 22.92 -2.81
C GLY A 374 25.16 23.83 -2.30
N VAL A 375 24.73 24.77 -3.14
CA VAL A 375 23.55 25.61 -2.86
C VAL A 375 22.33 24.70 -2.75
N SER A 376 21.52 24.94 -1.72
CA SER A 376 20.31 24.18 -1.47
C SER A 376 19.07 25.07 -1.38
N SER A 377 17.90 24.46 -1.53
CA SER A 377 16.60 25.11 -1.38
C SER A 377 15.57 24.12 -0.88
N ILE A 378 14.76 24.56 0.06
CA ILE A 378 13.71 23.74 0.65
C ILE A 378 12.40 23.97 -0.11
N LEU A 379 11.88 22.89 -0.69
CA LEU A 379 10.59 22.84 -1.35
C LEU A 379 9.58 22.13 -0.44
N THR A 380 8.45 22.77 -0.19
CA THR A 380 7.29 22.22 0.52
C THR A 380 6.19 21.90 -0.48
N GLU A 381 5.10 21.28 -0.03
CA GLU A 381 3.91 21.06 -0.85
C GLU A 381 3.55 22.31 -1.65
N GLY A 382 3.41 22.15 -2.96
CA GLY A 382 3.22 23.28 -3.85
C GLY A 382 3.77 23.09 -5.25
N ARG A 383 3.64 24.18 -6.02
CA ARG A 383 3.93 24.24 -7.45
C ARG A 383 5.06 25.21 -7.70
N TYR A 384 6.10 24.72 -8.36
CA TYR A 384 7.31 25.47 -8.67
C TYR A 384 7.50 25.51 -10.19
N PRO A 385 6.80 26.42 -10.89
CA PRO A 385 6.80 26.44 -12.35
C PRO A 385 8.15 26.85 -12.95
N THR A 386 9.03 27.47 -12.18
CA THR A 386 10.32 27.98 -12.67
C THR A 386 11.41 27.78 -11.64
N VAL A 387 12.67 27.78 -12.07
CA VAL A 387 13.82 27.74 -11.17
C VAL A 387 13.92 28.95 -10.23
N THR A 388 13.29 30.07 -10.58
CA THR A 388 13.17 31.24 -9.69
C THR A 388 12.33 30.90 -8.46
N THR A 389 11.20 30.20 -8.65
CA THR A 389 10.39 29.76 -7.50
C THR A 389 11.03 28.61 -6.73
N MET A 390 11.87 27.81 -7.39
CA MET A 390 12.68 26.76 -6.72
C MET A 390 13.92 27.30 -5.99
N ASN A 391 14.40 28.50 -6.33
CA ASN A 391 15.63 29.10 -5.82
C ASN A 391 16.90 28.24 -5.99
N ILE A 392 17.09 27.57 -7.14
CA ILE A 392 18.27 26.70 -7.39
C ILE A 392 19.06 27.01 -8.68
N GLY A 393 18.53 27.88 -9.54
CA GLY A 393 19.10 28.20 -10.85
C GLY A 393 18.79 27.14 -11.92
N ASN A 394 18.78 27.56 -13.19
CA ASN A 394 18.33 26.71 -14.31
C ASN A 394 19.25 25.52 -14.55
N ASP A 395 18.68 24.32 -14.69
CA ASP A 395 19.41 23.08 -14.97
C ASP A 395 20.46 22.70 -13.91
N ARG A 396 20.39 23.26 -12.70
CA ARG A 396 21.44 23.07 -11.68
C ARG A 396 21.13 22.01 -10.64
N LEU A 397 19.88 21.55 -10.52
CA LEU A 397 19.50 20.56 -9.51
C LEU A 397 20.17 19.21 -9.80
N GLN A 398 20.87 18.67 -8.81
CA GLN A 398 21.66 17.43 -8.91
C GLN A 398 21.36 16.40 -7.82
N SER A 399 20.80 16.78 -6.67
CA SER A 399 20.38 15.81 -5.65
C SER A 399 19.20 16.29 -4.81
N ILE A 400 18.55 15.35 -4.12
CA ILE A 400 17.35 15.56 -3.32
C ILE A 400 17.52 14.87 -1.97
N ARG A 401 17.09 15.53 -0.89
CA ARG A 401 16.91 14.95 0.44
C ARG A 401 15.47 15.15 0.89
N LYS A 402 14.82 14.06 1.29
CA LYS A 402 13.50 14.12 1.91
C LYS A 402 13.68 14.45 3.39
N LEU A 403 13.04 15.52 3.84
CA LEU A 403 13.05 15.92 5.24
C LEU A 403 11.86 15.25 5.95
N GLN A 404 12.11 14.82 7.19
CA GLN A 404 11.10 14.18 8.05
C GLN A 404 10.08 15.19 8.58
#